data_AF-A0AAN7HQE5-F1
#
_entry.id   AF-A0AAN7HQE5-F1
#
_cell.length_a   1.000
_cell.length_b   1.000
_cell.length_c   1.000
_cell.angle_alpha   90.00
_cell.angle_beta   90.00
_cell.angle_gamma   90.00
#
_symmetry.space_group_name_H-M   'P 1'
#
loop_
_entity.id
_entity.type
_entity.pdbx_description
1 polymer ?
#
loop_
_entity_poly.entity_id
_entity_poly.type
_entity_poly.pdbx_seq_one_letter_code
_entity_poly.pdbx_strand_id
1 'polypeptide(L)'
;MSNVINLSAVERSRRRMATRLGFKSVRDLESWEEEIVLDHFANFICDYLALGYTVRPDKRELVDYIDLDNAVAERIEQLEERRFQFVLDPDKSEWTVRDHYKQFVVGVVADDKWLAMYEIEGAVISKRGWTAKEMTIKLVRFLEFLVQEWQAGPGDNSHREKTSLRPTSICEGRE
;
A
#
# COMPACT_ATOMS: atom_id res chain seq x y z
N MET A 1 17.30 7.07 -26.68
CA MET A 1 17.77 7.82 -25.50
C MET A 1 17.41 6.98 -24.28
N SER A 2 18.39 6.55 -23.50
CA SER A 2 18.17 5.72 -22.31
C SER A 2 17.54 6.57 -21.21
N ASN A 3 16.34 6.18 -20.76
CA ASN A 3 15.62 6.85 -19.70
C ASN A 3 16.36 6.68 -18.36
N VAL A 4 16.82 7.79 -17.79
CA VAL A 4 17.41 7.80 -16.45
C VAL A 4 16.26 7.85 -15.46
N ILE A 5 15.88 6.69 -14.92
CA ILE A 5 15.06 6.61 -13.70
C ILE A 5 15.72 7.56 -12.69
N ASN A 6 14.96 8.48 -12.11
CA ASN A 6 15.47 9.29 -11.01
C ASN A 6 15.52 8.42 -9.74
N LEU A 7 16.42 7.44 -9.75
CA LEU A 7 16.67 6.48 -8.67
C LEU A 7 16.92 7.21 -7.35
N SER A 8 17.48 8.43 -7.41
CA SER A 8 17.66 9.28 -6.23
C SER A 8 16.35 9.75 -5.58
N ALA A 9 15.28 9.96 -6.35
CA ALA A 9 13.99 10.39 -5.82
C ALA A 9 13.23 9.24 -5.15
N VAL A 10 13.24 8.06 -5.77
CA VAL A 10 12.66 6.81 -5.24
C VAL A 10 13.39 6.41 -3.96
N GLU A 11 14.71 6.37 -4.00
CA GLU A 11 15.56 6.04 -2.85
C GLU A 11 15.33 7.00 -1.66
N ARG A 12 15.23 8.31 -1.93
CA ARG A 12 14.87 9.29 -0.88
C ARG A 12 13.46 9.05 -0.33
N SER A 13 12.51 8.62 -1.16
CA SER A 13 11.16 8.31 -0.72
C SER A 13 11.12 7.08 0.17
N ARG A 14 11.77 5.98 -0.24
CA ARG A 14 11.89 4.75 0.55
C ARG A 14 12.58 4.97 1.89
N ARG A 15 13.67 5.75 1.93
CA ARG A 15 14.31 6.14 3.21
C ARG A 15 13.36 6.87 4.13
N ARG A 16 12.62 7.88 3.62
CA ARG A 16 11.62 8.60 4.42
C ARG A 16 10.51 7.67 4.92
N MET A 17 10.08 6.72 4.08
CA MET A 17 9.05 5.76 4.46
C MET A 17 9.55 4.82 5.56
N ALA A 18 10.73 4.21 5.38
CA ALA A 18 11.37 3.36 6.39
C ALA A 18 11.48 4.09 7.74
N THR A 19 11.97 5.33 7.75
CA THR A 19 12.04 6.14 8.98
C THR A 19 10.66 6.43 9.58
N ARG A 20 9.67 6.82 8.76
CA ARG A 20 8.31 7.14 9.25
C ARG A 20 7.58 5.91 9.81
N LEU A 21 7.84 4.74 9.24
CA LEU A 21 7.35 3.46 9.71
C LEU A 21 8.28 2.83 10.76
N GLY A 22 9.27 3.56 11.29
CA GLY A 22 10.12 3.10 12.39
C GLY A 22 11.03 1.90 12.08
N PHE A 23 11.34 1.65 10.81
CA PHE A 23 12.36 0.68 10.40
C PHE A 23 13.76 1.26 10.61
N LYS A 24 14.75 0.41 10.95
CA LYS A 24 16.13 0.86 11.16
C LYS A 24 16.85 1.09 9.84
N SER A 25 16.44 0.39 8.78
CA SER A 25 17.01 0.53 7.44
C SER A 25 15.94 0.37 6.35
N VAL A 26 16.28 0.75 5.11
CA VAL A 26 15.43 0.46 3.93
C VAL A 26 15.34 -1.04 3.68
N ARG A 27 16.43 -1.78 3.92
CA ARG A 27 16.44 -3.24 3.79
C ARG A 27 15.46 -3.92 4.73
N ASP A 28 15.35 -3.43 5.97
CA ASP A 28 14.38 -3.98 6.95
C ASP A 28 12.94 -3.74 6.49
N LEU A 29 12.69 -2.62 5.80
CA LEU A 29 11.39 -2.33 5.19
C LEU A 29 11.14 -3.28 4.03
N GLU A 30 12.11 -3.49 3.14
CA GLU A 30 11.99 -4.38 1.98
C GLU A 30 11.73 -5.83 2.39
N SER A 31 12.44 -6.36 3.39
CA SER A 31 12.18 -7.72 3.90
C SER A 31 10.77 -7.85 4.49
N TRP A 32 10.28 -6.82 5.19
CA TRP A 32 8.89 -6.79 5.67
C TRP A 32 7.86 -6.74 4.52
N GLU A 33 8.14 -5.95 3.48
CA GLU A 33 7.30 -5.86 2.28
C GLU A 33 7.14 -7.25 1.66
N GLU A 34 8.25 -7.96 1.47
CA GLU A 34 8.30 -9.31 0.90
C GLU A 34 7.58 -10.36 1.76
N GLU A 35 7.67 -10.27 3.09
CA GLU A 35 7.17 -11.31 3.99
C GLU A 35 5.65 -11.27 4.20
N ILE A 36 5.03 -10.09 4.28
CA ILE A 36 3.64 -9.96 4.76
C ILE A 36 2.81 -9.04 3.86
N VAL A 37 3.38 -7.95 3.35
CA VAL A 37 2.54 -6.85 2.83
C VAL A 37 2.21 -6.98 1.35
N LEU A 38 3.10 -7.55 0.54
CA LEU A 38 2.90 -7.63 -0.90
C LEU A 38 1.66 -8.46 -1.28
N ASP A 39 1.40 -9.56 -0.58
CA ASP A 39 0.21 -10.39 -0.82
C ASP A 39 -1.08 -9.63 -0.47
N HIS A 40 -1.12 -8.95 0.68
CA HIS A 40 -2.24 -8.10 1.08
C HIS A 40 -2.44 -6.92 0.12
N PHE A 41 -1.36 -6.32 -0.37
CA PHE A 41 -1.43 -5.25 -1.35
C PHE A 41 -1.94 -5.74 -2.70
N ALA A 42 -1.47 -6.89 -3.18
CA ALA A 42 -1.95 -7.49 -4.43
C ALA A 42 -3.46 -7.78 -4.35
N ASN A 43 -3.91 -8.37 -3.24
CA ASN A 43 -5.34 -8.60 -2.98
C ASN A 43 -6.12 -7.28 -2.97
N PHE A 44 -5.60 -6.26 -2.27
CA PHE A 44 -6.20 -4.93 -2.26
C PHE A 44 -6.33 -4.38 -3.68
N ILE A 45 -5.28 -4.41 -4.51
CA ILE A 45 -5.30 -3.88 -5.88
C ILE A 45 -6.32 -4.62 -6.75
N CYS A 46 -6.33 -5.96 -6.70
CA CYS A 46 -7.26 -6.79 -7.45
C CYS A 46 -8.72 -6.46 -7.11
N ASP A 47 -9.04 -6.30 -5.82
CA ASP A 47 -10.40 -6.00 -5.38
C ASP A 47 -10.77 -4.53 -5.61
N TYR A 48 -9.92 -3.60 -5.15
CA TYR A 48 -10.20 -2.18 -5.07
C TYR A 48 -10.22 -1.50 -6.45
N LEU A 49 -9.24 -1.81 -7.32
CA LEU A 49 -9.13 -1.18 -8.63
C LEU A 49 -10.03 -1.84 -9.68
N ALA A 50 -10.34 -3.13 -9.56
CA ALA A 50 -11.32 -3.78 -10.45
C ALA A 50 -12.72 -3.18 -10.30
N LEU A 51 -13.05 -2.67 -9.10
CA LEU A 51 -14.33 -2.01 -8.81
C LEU A 51 -14.37 -0.53 -9.25
N GLY A 52 -13.28 0.00 -9.82
CA GLY A 52 -13.24 1.37 -10.33
C GLY A 52 -13.28 2.45 -9.25
N TYR A 53 -12.99 2.10 -8.00
CA TYR A 53 -12.96 3.06 -6.91
C TYR A 53 -11.76 4.01 -7.03
N THR A 54 -12.06 5.31 -7.05
CA THR A 54 -11.04 6.36 -7.25
C THR A 54 -10.80 7.22 -6.02
N VAL A 55 -11.60 7.06 -4.95
CA VAL A 55 -11.61 7.97 -3.80
C VAL A 55 -10.76 7.42 -2.67
N ARG A 56 -9.76 8.16 -2.19
CA ARG A 56 -9.03 7.80 -0.96
C ARG A 56 -9.80 8.29 0.28
N PRO A 57 -10.07 7.43 1.26
CA PRO A 57 -10.77 7.81 2.48
C PRO A 57 -9.87 8.62 3.43
N ASP A 58 -10.46 9.46 4.28
CA ASP A 58 -9.70 10.23 5.28
C ASP A 58 -9.13 9.29 6.35
N LYS A 59 -7.82 9.42 6.63
CA LYS A 59 -7.10 8.58 7.61
C LYS A 59 -7.65 8.70 9.03
N ARG A 60 -8.12 9.89 9.42
CA ARG A 60 -8.67 10.15 10.75
C ARG A 60 -9.99 9.43 10.90
N GLU A 61 -10.86 9.54 9.90
CA GLU A 61 -12.13 8.81 9.87
C GLU A 61 -11.90 7.29 9.81
N LEU A 62 -10.88 6.83 9.08
CA LEU A 62 -10.51 5.42 9.06
C LEU A 62 -10.04 4.89 10.43
N VAL A 63 -9.33 5.69 11.23
CA VAL A 63 -8.92 5.26 12.57
C VAL A 63 -10.14 5.01 13.45
N ASP A 64 -11.14 5.88 13.41
CA ASP A 64 -12.35 5.73 14.23
C ASP A 64 -13.25 4.61 13.68
N TYR A 65 -13.22 4.38 12.37
CA TYR A 65 -13.95 3.30 11.70
C TYR A 65 -13.33 1.91 11.96
N ILE A 66 -11.99 1.84 11.98
CA ILE A 66 -11.23 0.61 12.21
C ILE A 66 -10.99 0.51 13.72
N ASP A 67 -11.91 -0.16 14.41
CA ASP A 67 -11.63 -0.69 15.74
C ASP A 67 -10.60 -1.83 15.62
N LEU A 68 -9.32 -1.44 15.52
CA LEU A 68 -8.26 -2.33 15.06
C LEU A 68 -8.05 -3.51 16.00
N ASP A 69 -8.11 -3.29 17.31
CA ASP A 69 -7.87 -4.36 18.27
C ASP A 69 -8.97 -5.42 18.19
N ASN A 70 -10.24 -5.01 18.16
CA ASN A 70 -11.36 -5.93 18.03
C ASN A 70 -11.41 -6.59 16.65
N ALA A 71 -11.22 -5.84 15.57
CA ALA A 71 -11.25 -6.38 14.21
C ALA A 71 -10.11 -7.38 13.95
N VAL A 72 -8.94 -7.16 14.54
CA VAL A 72 -7.82 -8.11 14.46
C VAL A 72 -8.09 -9.35 15.30
N ALA A 73 -8.62 -9.19 16.51
CA ALA A 73 -8.98 -10.34 17.36
C ALA A 73 -10.03 -11.24 16.68
N GLU A 74 -11.07 -10.63 16.12
CA GLU A 74 -12.11 -11.33 15.36
C GLU A 74 -11.51 -12.08 14.15
N ARG A 75 -10.59 -11.45 13.41
CA ARG A 75 -9.94 -12.10 12.27
C ARG A 75 -9.06 -13.29 12.68
N ILE A 76 -8.32 -13.18 13.78
CA ILE A 76 -7.50 -14.28 14.31
C ILE A 76 -8.40 -15.44 14.74
N GLU A 77 -9.50 -15.17 15.43
CA GLU A 77 -10.49 -16.19 15.81
C GLU A 77 -11.04 -16.92 14.56
N GLN A 78 -11.40 -16.18 13.51
CA GLN A 78 -11.86 -16.77 12.24
C GLN A 78 -10.79 -17.66 11.57
N LEU A 79 -9.51 -17.27 11.63
CA LEU A 79 -8.38 -18.08 11.14
C LEU A 79 -8.24 -19.39 11.94
N GLU A 80 -8.32 -19.31 13.27
CA GLU A 80 -8.19 -20.47 14.18
C GLU A 80 -9.36 -21.45 14.04
N GLU A 81 -10.58 -20.93 13.84
CA GLU A 81 -11.78 -21.74 13.62
C GLU A 81 -11.87 -22.36 12.22
N ARG A 82 -10.82 -22.23 11.40
CA ARG A 82 -10.77 -22.72 10.00
C ARG A 82 -11.90 -22.17 9.14
N ARG A 83 -12.40 -20.97 9.46
CA ARG A 83 -13.38 -20.23 8.65
C ARG A 83 -12.70 -19.56 7.45
N PHE A 84 -11.84 -20.31 6.75
CA PHE A 84 -10.98 -19.79 5.68
C PHE A 84 -11.76 -19.10 4.57
N GLN A 85 -12.98 -19.56 4.25
CA GLN A 85 -13.81 -18.91 3.24
C GLN A 85 -14.11 -17.44 3.60
N PHE A 86 -14.35 -17.14 4.88
CA PHE A 86 -14.68 -15.79 5.33
C PHE A 86 -13.45 -14.89 5.43
N VAL A 87 -12.26 -15.47 5.62
CA VAL A 87 -11.01 -14.72 5.76
C VAL A 87 -10.35 -14.47 4.40
N LEU A 88 -10.34 -15.48 3.52
CA LEU A 88 -9.64 -15.44 2.24
C LEU A 88 -10.50 -14.84 1.13
N ASP A 89 -11.82 -15.07 1.16
CA ASP A 89 -12.75 -14.56 0.15
C ASP A 89 -14.08 -14.11 0.78
N PRO A 90 -14.05 -13.02 1.60
CA PRO A 90 -15.27 -12.47 2.15
C PRO A 90 -16.21 -11.99 1.05
N ASP A 91 -17.51 -11.98 1.31
CA ASP A 91 -18.48 -11.33 0.44
C ASP A 91 -18.22 -9.81 0.41
N LYS A 92 -17.87 -9.30 -0.78
CA LYS A 92 -17.50 -7.90 -1.04
C LYS A 92 -18.57 -7.13 -1.79
N SER A 93 -19.76 -7.71 -2.01
CA SER A 93 -20.82 -7.13 -2.83
C SER A 93 -21.24 -5.72 -2.39
N GLU A 94 -21.22 -5.44 -1.09
CA GLU A 94 -21.60 -4.16 -0.49
C GLU A 94 -20.40 -3.33 0.01
N TRP A 95 -19.17 -3.73 -0.32
CA TRP A 95 -17.99 -3.06 0.22
C TRP A 95 -17.79 -1.67 -0.39
N THR A 96 -17.53 -0.72 0.49
CA THR A 96 -17.06 0.61 0.13
C THR A 96 -15.53 0.64 0.07
N VAL A 97 -14.98 1.76 -0.42
CA VAL A 97 -13.52 1.98 -0.35
C VAL A 97 -12.97 1.80 1.07
N ARG A 98 -13.67 2.30 2.08
CA ARG A 98 -13.20 2.25 3.47
C ARG A 98 -13.04 0.81 3.94
N ASP A 99 -13.86 -0.11 3.44
CA ASP A 99 -13.81 -1.53 3.75
C ASP A 99 -12.57 -2.20 3.18
N HIS A 100 -12.18 -1.88 1.95
CA HIS A 100 -10.92 -2.37 1.38
C HIS A 100 -9.70 -1.87 2.15
N TYR A 101 -9.69 -0.59 2.55
CA TYR A 101 -8.60 -0.04 3.38
C TYR A 101 -8.56 -0.71 4.75
N LYS A 102 -9.73 -0.91 5.38
CA LYS A 102 -9.85 -1.66 6.64
C LYS A 102 -9.30 -3.06 6.49
N GLN A 103 -9.71 -3.79 5.46
CA GLN A 103 -9.28 -5.16 5.23
C GLN A 103 -7.77 -5.27 5.04
N PHE A 104 -7.14 -4.34 4.31
CA PHE A 104 -5.68 -4.30 4.19
C PHE A 104 -5.01 -4.11 5.56
N VAL A 105 -5.45 -3.11 6.34
CA VAL A 105 -4.87 -2.81 7.65
C VAL A 105 -5.05 -4.00 8.61
N VAL A 106 -6.26 -4.53 8.71
CA VAL A 106 -6.59 -5.65 9.61
C VAL A 106 -5.87 -6.92 9.16
N GLY A 107 -5.79 -7.20 7.86
CA GLY A 107 -5.08 -8.36 7.31
C GLY A 107 -3.60 -8.36 7.66
N VAL A 108 -2.90 -7.26 7.37
CA VAL A 108 -1.47 -7.13 7.69
C VAL A 108 -1.21 -7.28 9.18
N VAL A 109 -2.02 -6.66 10.05
CA VAL A 109 -1.81 -6.71 11.50
C VAL A 109 -2.18 -8.07 12.09
N ALA A 110 -3.23 -8.72 11.59
CA ALA A 110 -3.62 -10.05 12.06
C ALA A 110 -2.58 -11.09 11.70
N ASP A 111 -2.09 -11.09 10.46
CA ASP A 111 -1.06 -12.03 10.01
C ASP A 111 0.25 -11.79 10.76
N ASP A 112 0.65 -10.52 10.97
CA ASP A 112 1.81 -10.18 11.81
C ASP A 112 1.69 -10.71 13.24
N LYS A 113 0.53 -10.51 13.89
CA LYS A 113 0.28 -11.01 15.25
C LYS A 113 0.26 -12.54 15.29
N TRP A 114 -0.38 -13.17 14.31
CA TRP A 114 -0.46 -14.62 14.20
C TRP A 114 0.93 -15.23 14.04
N LEU A 115 1.74 -14.73 13.08
CA LEU A 115 3.13 -15.17 12.91
C LEU A 115 3.97 -14.95 14.17
N ALA A 116 3.78 -13.84 14.87
CA ALA A 116 4.47 -13.54 16.11
C ALA A 116 4.12 -14.54 17.25
N MET A 117 2.90 -15.07 17.29
CA MET A 117 2.48 -16.09 18.26
C MET A 117 3.22 -17.43 18.08
N TYR A 118 3.68 -17.73 16.86
CA TYR A 118 4.40 -18.97 16.53
C TYR A 118 5.93 -18.78 16.48
N GLU A 119 6.44 -17.67 17.01
CA GLU A 119 7.88 -17.36 17.03
C GLU A 119 8.56 -17.41 15.65
N ILE A 120 7.79 -17.19 14.57
CA ILE A 120 8.34 -17.07 13.23
C ILE A 120 9.06 -15.71 13.16
N GLU A 121 10.39 -15.75 13.11
CA GLU A 121 11.23 -14.56 13.08
C GLU A 121 11.10 -13.83 11.74
N GLY A 122 10.72 -12.56 11.81
CA GLY A 122 10.58 -11.62 10.69
C GLY A 122 10.52 -10.18 11.21
N ALA A 123 10.22 -9.20 10.36
CA ALA A 123 10.10 -7.79 10.74
C ALA A 123 8.78 -7.47 11.47
N VAL A 124 8.57 -8.10 12.63
CA VAL A 124 7.30 -8.09 13.37
C VAL A 124 6.89 -6.67 13.78
N ILE A 125 5.77 -6.21 13.24
CA ILE A 125 5.18 -4.89 13.46
C ILE A 125 4.69 -4.75 14.91
N SER A 126 4.02 -5.78 15.42
CA SER A 126 3.39 -5.79 16.76
C SER A 126 4.39 -5.55 17.90
N LYS A 127 5.68 -5.85 17.69
CA LYS A 127 6.76 -5.61 18.68
C LYS A 127 7.27 -4.15 18.72
N ARG A 128 6.73 -3.25 17.89
CA ARG A 128 7.24 -1.87 17.75
C ARG A 128 6.66 -0.86 18.74
N GLY A 129 5.74 -1.28 19.60
CA GLY A 129 5.17 -0.43 20.65
C GLY A 129 4.29 0.72 20.15
N TRP A 130 3.74 0.61 18.94
CA TRP A 130 2.79 1.59 18.41
C TRP A 130 1.39 1.37 18.97
N THR A 131 0.66 2.46 19.20
CA THR A 131 -0.77 2.39 19.48
C THR A 131 -1.56 1.94 18.25
N ALA A 132 -2.77 1.42 18.43
CA ALA A 132 -3.67 1.03 17.33
C ALA A 132 -3.89 2.17 16.32
N LYS A 133 -4.06 3.40 16.83
CA LYS A 133 -4.17 4.61 16.00
C LYS A 133 -2.93 4.88 15.16
N GLU A 134 -1.74 4.82 15.77
CA GLU A 134 -0.48 5.02 15.04
C GLU A 134 -0.25 3.93 14.00
N MET A 135 -0.60 2.68 14.34
CA MET A 135 -0.55 1.52 13.46
C MET A 135 -1.37 1.76 12.18
N THR A 136 -2.66 2.08 12.34
CA THR A 136 -3.58 2.35 11.23
C THR A 136 -3.05 3.48 10.35
N ILE A 137 -2.62 4.61 10.95
CA ILE A 137 -2.09 5.74 10.17
C ILE A 137 -0.84 5.36 9.39
N LYS A 138 0.07 4.58 9.99
CA LYS A 138 1.32 4.13 9.34
C LYS A 138 1.02 3.19 8.17
N LEU A 139 0.16 2.19 8.36
CA LEU A 139 -0.21 1.23 7.31
C LEU A 139 -0.97 1.89 6.15
N VAL A 140 -1.91 2.80 6.43
CA VAL A 140 -2.60 3.53 5.35
C VAL A 140 -1.64 4.41 4.55
N ARG A 141 -0.69 5.08 5.21
CA ARG A 141 0.35 5.86 4.49
C ARG A 141 1.25 4.97 3.64
N PHE A 142 1.52 3.76 4.10
CA PHE A 142 2.30 2.80 3.36
C PHE A 142 1.53 2.30 2.13
N LEU A 143 0.26 1.91 2.30
CA LEU A 143 -0.63 1.53 1.21
C LEU A 143 -0.75 2.63 0.16
N GLU A 144 -0.92 3.89 0.57
CA GLU A 144 -0.95 5.03 -0.36
C GLU A 144 0.35 5.17 -1.19
N PHE A 145 1.49 4.85 -0.59
CA PHE A 145 2.77 4.83 -1.29
C PHE A 145 2.82 3.66 -2.28
N LEU A 146 2.45 2.45 -1.86
CA LEU A 146 2.39 1.29 -2.76
C LEU A 146 1.45 1.52 -3.95
N VAL A 147 0.27 2.11 -3.73
CA VAL A 147 -0.65 2.50 -4.81
C VAL A 147 0.00 3.52 -5.75
N GLN A 148 0.73 4.51 -5.22
CA GLN A 148 1.43 5.50 -6.04
C GLN A 148 2.53 4.86 -6.88
N GLU A 149 3.34 3.98 -6.29
CA GLU A 149 4.40 3.26 -7.01
C GLU A 149 3.79 2.32 -8.07
N TRP A 150 2.68 1.64 -7.76
CA TRP A 150 1.95 0.82 -8.72
C TRP A 150 1.36 1.65 -9.88
N GLN A 151 0.73 2.79 -9.57
CA GLN A 151 0.17 3.71 -10.58
C GLN A 151 1.26 4.34 -11.45
N ALA A 152 2.43 4.60 -10.87
CA ALA A 152 3.62 5.04 -11.59
C ALA A 152 4.30 3.90 -12.35
N GLY A 153 3.73 2.68 -12.35
CA GLY A 153 4.28 1.46 -12.94
C GLY A 153 5.61 1.03 -12.34
N PRO A 154 6.14 -0.14 -12.76
CA PRO A 154 7.57 -0.44 -12.61
C PRO A 154 8.38 0.55 -13.46
N GLY A 155 8.59 1.78 -12.96
CA GLY A 155 9.28 2.85 -13.66
C GLY A 155 8.58 3.31 -14.94
N ASP A 156 7.38 3.88 -14.85
CA ASP A 156 6.70 4.43 -16.03
C ASP A 156 7.36 5.74 -16.50
N ASN A 157 7.93 5.69 -17.72
CA ASN A 157 8.51 6.82 -18.44
C ASN A 157 7.52 7.46 -19.43
N SER A 158 6.22 7.17 -19.36
CA SER A 158 5.29 7.51 -20.45
C SER A 158 4.53 8.85 -20.32
N HIS A 159 4.96 9.76 -19.43
CA HIS A 159 4.32 11.07 -19.30
C HIS A 159 5.31 12.25 -19.32
N ARG A 160 5.94 12.52 -20.47
CA ARG A 160 6.25 13.89 -20.94
C ARG A 160 6.82 13.90 -22.36
N GLU A 161 5.93 13.96 -23.34
CA GLU A 161 6.09 14.68 -24.62
C GLU A 161 4.72 14.56 -25.32
N LYS A 162 3.86 15.58 -25.30
CA LYS A 162 3.97 16.75 -26.17
C LYS A 162 3.24 17.94 -25.55
N THR A 163 4.00 18.89 -25.01
CA THR A 163 3.57 20.28 -24.92
C THR A 163 4.81 21.17 -25.02
N SER A 164 5.27 21.37 -26.24
CA SER A 164 6.04 22.56 -26.62
C SER A 164 6.28 22.63 -28.13
N LEU A 165 5.48 23.52 -28.73
CA LEU A 165 5.93 24.59 -29.63
C LEU A 165 6.50 24.21 -31.01
N ARG A 166 5.80 24.72 -32.03
CA ARG A 166 6.22 24.86 -33.43
C ARG A 166 7.64 25.43 -33.55
N PRO A 167 8.39 25.04 -34.59
CA PRO A 167 9.25 25.96 -35.30
C PRO A 167 8.48 26.53 -36.50
N THR A 168 8.36 27.85 -36.50
CA THR A 168 8.21 28.70 -37.67
C THR A 168 9.11 28.22 -38.82
N SER A 169 8.51 28.03 -40.00
CA SER A 169 9.18 28.28 -41.27
C SER A 169 8.22 29.12 -42.11
N ILE A 170 8.56 30.40 -42.25
CA ILE A 170 7.98 31.32 -43.24
C ILE A 170 9.12 31.61 -44.22
N CYS A 171 8.72 31.81 -45.49
CA CYS A 171 9.45 32.29 -46.66
C CYS A 171 10.06 31.17 -47.52
N GLU A 172 9.86 31.09 -48.83
CA GLU A 172 9.39 32.09 -49.81
C GLU A 172 8.96 31.37 -51.11
N GLY A 173 7.96 31.92 -51.80
CA GLY A 173 7.64 31.56 -53.18
C GLY A 173 8.44 32.38 -54.19
N ARG A 174 8.58 31.82 -55.40
CA ARG A 174 8.93 32.40 -56.72
C ARG A 174 9.33 31.19 -57.58
N GLU A 175 8.87 30.94 -58.80
CA GLU A 175 7.98 31.57 -59.78
C GLU A 175 7.44 30.43 -60.66
#